data_AF-Q0HPW1-F1
#
_entry.id   AF-Q0HPW1-F1
#
_cell.length_a   1.000
_cell.length_b   1.000
_cell.length_c   1.000
_cell.angle_alpha   90.00
_cell.angle_beta   90.00
_cell.angle_gamma   90.00
#
_symmetry.space_group_name_H-M   'P 1'
#
loop_
_entity.id
_entity.type
_entity.pdbx_description
1 polymer ?
#
loop_
_entity_poly.entity_id
_entity_poly.type
_entity_poly.pdbx_seq_one_letter_code
_entity_poly.pdbx_strand_id
1 'polypeptide(L)'
;MTTKHETYYVPAQSAWPIVGAIGLFLIAFGAGHFVHQLKSGASGGGYILLAGIAVILFMLVGWFRTVIKESMTGLYSHQMDRSFRQGMSWFIFSEVMFFAAFFGALFYARMVAVPWLGGASNNAMTHEVLWPHFEAVWPLLTTPDGTKTEAMPWNGLPLVNTIVLLTSSVTLHFAHISLEKGKRSAITLWLGLTILLGISFLALQAEEYSHAYHEMGLTLTSGVYGNTFFLLTGFHGMHVTLGTIFLLVLFFRVLKGHFSADKHFAFQAGSWYWHFVDVVWLCLFIFVYVL
;
A
#
# COMPACT_ATOMS: atom_id res chain seq x y z
N MET A 1 -33.03 -26.39 20.20
CA MET A 1 -33.05 -26.20 18.73
C MET A 1 -31.67 -26.53 18.21
N THR A 2 -31.52 -27.57 17.40
CA THR A 2 -30.26 -27.90 16.73
C THR A 2 -29.99 -26.84 15.67
N THR A 3 -28.94 -26.03 15.87
CA THR A 3 -28.45 -25.09 14.86
C THR A 3 -28.04 -25.89 13.62
N LYS A 4 -28.82 -25.79 12.55
CA LYS A 4 -28.52 -26.43 11.27
C LYS A 4 -27.33 -25.66 10.66
N HIS A 5 -26.13 -26.24 10.74
CA HIS A 5 -24.94 -25.64 10.15
C HIS A 5 -25.04 -25.65 8.63
N GLU A 6 -24.74 -24.52 7.99
CA GLU A 6 -24.65 -24.42 6.53
C GLU A 6 -23.40 -25.15 6.04
N THR A 7 -23.45 -25.79 4.89
CA THR A 7 -22.27 -26.43 4.30
C THR A 7 -21.35 -25.38 3.70
N TYR A 8 -20.05 -25.44 4.03
CA TYR A 8 -19.03 -24.63 3.36
C TYR A 8 -18.84 -25.13 1.94
N TYR A 9 -18.84 -24.22 0.98
CA TYR A 9 -18.39 -24.53 -0.37
C TYR A 9 -16.86 -24.64 -0.38
N VAL A 10 -16.35 -25.78 -0.86
CA VAL A 10 -14.93 -26.00 -1.12
C VAL A 10 -14.80 -26.44 -2.58
N PRO A 11 -14.06 -25.70 -3.43
CA PRO A 11 -13.81 -26.13 -4.80
C PRO A 11 -13.13 -27.50 -4.83
N ALA A 12 -13.60 -28.40 -5.69
CA ALA A 12 -13.05 -29.76 -5.77
C ALA A 12 -11.57 -29.77 -6.21
N GLN A 13 -11.18 -28.85 -7.10
CA GLN A 13 -9.81 -28.67 -7.58
C GLN A 13 -9.56 -27.19 -7.93
N SER A 14 -8.36 -26.68 -7.64
CA SER A 14 -7.90 -25.36 -8.09
C SER A 14 -6.42 -25.40 -8.40
N ALA A 15 -6.04 -25.01 -9.62
CA ALA A 15 -4.64 -24.93 -10.05
C ALA A 15 -3.96 -23.62 -9.59
N TRP A 16 -4.73 -22.62 -9.15
CA TRP A 16 -4.20 -21.30 -8.83
C TRP A 16 -3.14 -21.28 -7.72
N PRO A 17 -3.25 -22.09 -6.64
CA PRO A 17 -2.22 -22.12 -5.60
C PRO A 17 -0.83 -22.52 -6.12
N ILE A 18 -0.74 -23.55 -6.99
CA ILE A 18 0.56 -23.99 -7.52
C ILE A 18 1.13 -23.00 -8.52
N VAL A 19 0.28 -22.38 -9.36
CA VAL A 19 0.72 -21.30 -10.27
C VAL A 19 1.24 -20.11 -9.48
N GLY A 20 0.58 -19.76 -8.37
CA GLY A 20 1.04 -18.71 -7.45
C GLY A 20 2.38 -19.03 -6.81
N ALA A 21 2.58 -20.26 -6.34
CA ALA A 21 3.85 -20.69 -5.76
C ALA A 21 5.01 -20.61 -6.76
N ILE A 22 4.79 -21.02 -8.02
CA ILE A 22 5.77 -20.88 -9.11
C ILE A 22 6.07 -19.40 -9.37
N GLY A 23 5.03 -18.57 -9.47
CA GLY A 23 5.21 -17.12 -9.68
C GLY A 23 6.03 -16.46 -8.58
N LEU A 24 5.74 -16.76 -7.30
CA LEU A 24 6.49 -16.24 -6.16
C LEU A 24 7.93 -16.72 -6.14
N PHE A 25 8.19 -17.99 -6.46
CA PHE A 25 9.54 -18.52 -6.58
C PHE A 25 10.35 -17.77 -7.65
N LEU A 26 9.76 -17.56 -8.84
CA LEU A 26 10.40 -16.82 -9.93
C LEU A 26 10.68 -15.37 -9.54
N ILE A 27 9.77 -14.71 -8.82
CA ILE A 27 9.99 -13.34 -8.31
C ILE A 27 11.16 -13.32 -7.32
N ALA A 28 11.17 -14.20 -6.32
CA ALA A 28 12.22 -14.23 -5.30
C ALA A 28 13.59 -14.54 -5.92
N PHE A 29 13.66 -15.58 -6.75
CA PHE A 29 14.88 -15.99 -7.43
C PHE A 29 15.36 -14.94 -8.44
N GLY A 30 14.44 -14.39 -9.24
CA GLY A 30 14.71 -13.35 -10.22
C GLY A 30 15.20 -12.05 -9.59
N ALA A 31 14.56 -11.59 -8.51
CA ALA A 31 14.96 -10.38 -7.79
C ALA A 31 16.36 -10.53 -7.17
N GLY A 32 16.65 -11.67 -6.53
CA GLY A 32 17.98 -11.96 -5.97
C GLY A 32 19.07 -11.93 -7.05
N HIS A 33 18.82 -12.58 -8.19
CA HIS A 33 19.75 -12.56 -9.32
C HIS A 33 19.87 -11.17 -9.97
N PHE A 34 18.78 -10.42 -10.07
CA PHE A 34 18.79 -9.07 -10.64
C PHE A 34 19.68 -8.13 -9.84
N VAL A 35 19.54 -8.13 -8.50
CA VAL A 35 20.39 -7.31 -7.61
C VAL A 35 21.86 -7.74 -7.70
N HIS A 36 22.14 -9.05 -7.78
CA HIS A 36 23.50 -9.55 -7.95
C HIS A 36 24.12 -9.14 -9.30
N GLN A 37 23.33 -9.16 -10.37
CA GLN A 37 23.79 -8.88 -11.73
C GLN A 37 23.82 -7.38 -12.08
N LEU A 38 23.29 -6.51 -11.22
CA LEU A 38 23.28 -5.06 -11.42
C LEU A 38 24.69 -4.48 -11.70
N LYS A 39 25.73 -5.09 -11.10
CA LYS A 39 27.13 -4.67 -11.29
C LYS A 39 27.84 -5.35 -12.47
N SER A 40 27.35 -6.50 -12.93
CA SER A 40 27.99 -7.30 -13.99
C SER A 40 27.44 -7.02 -15.39
N GLY A 41 26.35 -6.23 -15.50
CA GLY A 41 25.70 -5.90 -16.77
C GLY A 41 24.90 -7.06 -17.40
N ALA A 42 24.83 -8.20 -16.72
CA ALA A 42 23.98 -9.32 -17.15
C ALA A 42 22.51 -9.02 -16.84
N SER A 43 21.60 -9.39 -17.75
CA SER A 43 20.17 -9.08 -17.62
C SER A 43 19.29 -10.31 -17.31
N GLY A 44 19.90 -11.49 -17.10
CA GLY A 44 19.16 -12.75 -16.94
C GLY A 44 18.19 -12.74 -15.75
N GLY A 45 18.62 -12.24 -14.59
CA GLY A 45 17.79 -12.12 -13.39
C GLY A 45 16.58 -11.21 -13.60
N GLY A 46 16.76 -10.11 -14.36
CA GLY A 46 15.68 -9.18 -14.69
C GLY A 46 14.57 -9.85 -15.51
N TYR A 47 14.92 -10.67 -16.52
CA TYR A 47 13.93 -11.41 -17.30
C TYR A 47 13.17 -12.45 -16.46
N ILE A 48 13.86 -13.14 -15.54
CA ILE A 48 13.22 -14.09 -14.63
C ILE A 48 12.24 -13.37 -13.69
N LEU A 49 12.62 -12.20 -13.17
CA LEU A 49 11.76 -11.39 -12.34
C LEU A 49 10.49 -10.95 -13.10
N LEU A 50 10.64 -10.44 -14.33
CA LEU A 50 9.51 -10.06 -15.18
C LEU A 50 8.59 -11.25 -15.49
N ALA A 51 9.16 -12.43 -15.76
CA ALA A 51 8.38 -13.65 -15.96
C ALA A 51 7.59 -14.03 -14.70
N GLY A 52 8.21 -13.95 -13.51
CA GLY A 52 7.53 -14.19 -12.23
C GLY A 52 6.37 -13.22 -11.98
N ILE A 53 6.57 -11.93 -12.25
CA ILE A 53 5.51 -10.91 -12.17
C ILE A 53 4.37 -11.25 -13.14
N ALA A 54 4.67 -11.60 -14.38
CA ALA A 54 3.66 -11.98 -15.37
C ALA A 54 2.84 -13.22 -14.94
N VAL A 55 3.49 -14.23 -14.35
CA VAL A 55 2.82 -15.43 -13.82
C VAL A 55 1.89 -15.07 -12.66
N ILE A 56 2.32 -14.21 -11.73
CA ILE A 56 1.47 -13.74 -10.62
C ILE A 56 0.27 -12.95 -11.14
N LEU A 57 0.46 -12.04 -12.10
CA LEU A 57 -0.65 -11.28 -12.69
C LEU A 57 -1.65 -12.20 -13.40
N PHE A 58 -1.17 -13.18 -14.17
CA PHE A 58 -2.02 -14.20 -14.80
C PHE A 58 -2.83 -14.97 -13.76
N MET A 59 -2.16 -15.42 -12.69
CA MET A 59 -2.79 -16.15 -11.59
C MET A 59 -3.85 -15.30 -10.87
N LEU A 60 -3.55 -14.05 -10.52
CA LEU A 60 -4.50 -13.18 -9.82
C LEU A 60 -5.75 -12.91 -10.65
N VAL A 61 -5.59 -12.56 -11.93
CA VAL A 61 -6.72 -12.33 -12.84
C VAL A 61 -7.57 -13.61 -12.99
N GLY A 62 -6.91 -14.76 -13.16
CA GLY A 62 -7.58 -16.06 -13.28
C GLY A 62 -8.33 -16.46 -12.02
N TRP A 63 -7.68 -16.37 -10.85
CA TRP A 63 -8.26 -16.75 -9.57
C TRP A 63 -9.44 -15.83 -9.21
N PHE A 64 -9.29 -14.51 -9.32
CA PHE A 64 -10.40 -13.59 -9.04
C PHE A 64 -11.57 -13.78 -10.00
N ARG A 65 -11.33 -14.12 -11.28
CA ARG A 65 -12.40 -14.49 -12.21
C ARG A 65 -13.17 -15.73 -11.73
N THR A 66 -12.48 -16.75 -11.24
CA THR A 66 -13.11 -17.95 -10.66
C THR A 66 -13.95 -17.58 -9.44
N VAL A 67 -13.42 -16.81 -8.49
CA VAL A 67 -14.14 -16.36 -7.28
C VAL A 67 -15.39 -15.54 -7.65
N ILE A 68 -15.28 -14.63 -8.62
CA ILE A 68 -16.44 -13.86 -9.12
C ILE A 68 -17.50 -14.82 -9.70
N LYS A 69 -17.10 -15.80 -10.51
CA LYS A 69 -18.03 -16.77 -11.10
C LYS A 69 -18.75 -17.58 -10.03
N GLU A 70 -18.02 -18.13 -9.08
CA GLU A 70 -18.57 -18.92 -7.97
C GLU A 70 -19.56 -18.10 -7.13
N SER A 71 -19.20 -16.86 -6.81
CA SER A 71 -20.07 -15.90 -6.11
C SER A 71 -21.38 -15.65 -6.88
N MET A 72 -21.30 -15.44 -8.20
CA MET A 72 -22.46 -15.19 -9.05
C MET A 72 -23.35 -16.43 -9.23
N THR A 73 -22.80 -17.64 -9.12
CA THR A 73 -23.58 -18.89 -9.16
C THR A 73 -24.31 -19.21 -7.86
N GLY A 74 -24.19 -18.37 -6.82
CA GLY A 74 -24.90 -18.55 -5.56
C GLY A 74 -24.35 -19.68 -4.68
N LEU A 75 -23.11 -20.12 -4.93
CA LEU A 75 -22.45 -21.16 -4.14
C LEU A 75 -22.07 -20.70 -2.73
N TYR A 76 -22.20 -19.41 -2.45
CA TYR A 76 -21.68 -18.78 -1.24
C TYR A 76 -22.80 -18.58 -0.21
N SER A 77 -22.67 -19.29 0.92
CA SER A 77 -23.59 -19.26 2.06
C SER A 77 -23.31 -18.07 2.99
N HIS A 78 -24.23 -17.79 3.93
CA HIS A 78 -24.04 -16.71 4.92
C HIS A 78 -22.86 -17.00 5.85
N GLN A 79 -22.66 -18.26 6.21
CA GLN A 79 -21.50 -18.67 7.00
C GLN A 79 -20.18 -18.35 6.29
N MET A 80 -20.13 -18.55 4.96
CA MET A 80 -18.92 -18.27 4.19
C MET A 80 -18.70 -16.77 3.96
N ASP A 81 -19.76 -15.99 3.76
CA ASP A 81 -19.68 -14.53 3.71
C ASP A 81 -19.03 -13.95 4.98
N ARG A 82 -19.42 -14.47 6.16
CA ARG A 82 -18.80 -14.08 7.44
C ARG A 82 -17.30 -14.38 7.47
N SER A 83 -16.89 -15.53 6.93
CA SER A 83 -15.47 -15.90 6.88
C SER A 83 -14.67 -15.04 5.91
N PHE A 84 -15.25 -14.62 4.78
CA PHE A 84 -14.60 -13.66 3.90
C PHE A 84 -14.41 -12.30 4.57
N ARG A 85 -15.39 -11.83 5.34
CA ARG A 85 -15.29 -10.59 6.13
C ARG A 85 -14.18 -10.67 7.18
N GLN A 86 -14.10 -11.79 7.89
CA GLN A 86 -13.02 -12.04 8.85
C GLN A 86 -11.66 -12.11 8.15
N GLY A 87 -11.57 -12.79 7.01
CA GLY A 87 -10.34 -12.87 6.21
C GLY A 87 -9.86 -11.50 5.76
N MET A 88 -10.76 -10.66 5.24
CA MET A 88 -10.42 -9.29 4.86
C MET A 88 -9.99 -8.44 6.07
N SER A 89 -10.64 -8.60 7.22
CA SER A 89 -10.29 -7.87 8.45
C SER A 89 -8.89 -8.25 8.93
N TRP A 90 -8.56 -9.54 8.94
CA TRP A 90 -7.22 -10.02 9.33
C TRP A 90 -6.15 -9.63 8.33
N PHE A 91 -6.47 -9.60 7.04
CA PHE A 91 -5.58 -9.08 6.00
C PHE A 91 -5.27 -7.60 6.24
N ILE A 92 -6.29 -6.74 6.44
CA ILE A 92 -6.06 -5.32 6.74
C ILE A 92 -5.25 -5.17 8.04
N PHE A 93 -5.55 -5.97 9.07
CA PHE A 93 -4.78 -5.95 10.31
C PHE A 93 -3.31 -6.28 10.09
N SER A 94 -2.97 -7.27 9.26
CA SER A 94 -1.57 -7.57 8.94
C SER A 94 -0.90 -6.42 8.18
N GLU A 95 -1.61 -5.73 7.28
CA GLU A 95 -1.08 -4.54 6.60
C GLU A 95 -0.85 -3.36 7.57
N VAL A 96 -1.74 -3.17 8.54
CA VAL A 96 -1.54 -2.18 9.62
C VAL A 96 -0.28 -2.50 10.42
N MET A 97 -0.05 -3.78 10.76
CA MET A 97 1.16 -4.20 11.47
C MET A 97 2.43 -4.05 10.61
N PHE A 98 2.32 -4.26 9.29
CA PHE A 98 3.41 -3.99 8.35
C PHE A 98 3.82 -2.51 8.37
N PHE A 99 2.88 -1.58 8.24
CA PHE A 99 3.17 -0.15 8.37
C PHE A 99 3.67 0.24 9.77
N ALA A 100 3.13 -0.37 10.83
CA ALA A 100 3.59 -0.12 12.19
C ALA A 100 5.08 -0.43 12.37
N ALA A 101 5.63 -1.42 11.67
CA ALA A 101 7.07 -1.69 11.68
C ALA A 101 7.89 -0.53 11.06
N PHE A 102 7.44 0.05 9.95
CA PHE A 102 8.12 1.20 9.33
C PHE A 102 8.00 2.48 10.18
N PHE A 103 6.82 2.76 10.74
CA PHE A 103 6.67 3.87 11.70
C PHE A 103 7.50 3.64 12.96
N GLY A 104 7.62 2.40 13.43
CA GLY A 104 8.52 2.01 14.52
C GLY A 104 9.99 2.28 14.19
N ALA A 105 10.41 1.98 12.95
CA ALA A 105 11.76 2.28 12.49
C ALA A 105 12.02 3.79 12.42
N LEU A 106 11.06 4.59 11.92
CA LEU A 106 11.13 6.04 11.92
C LEU A 106 11.23 6.61 13.35
N PHE A 107 10.35 6.13 14.25
CA PHE A 107 10.35 6.52 15.65
C PHE A 107 11.70 6.20 16.31
N TYR A 108 12.21 4.98 16.11
CA TYR A 108 13.49 4.56 16.66
C TYR A 108 14.65 5.41 16.12
N ALA A 109 14.68 5.69 14.82
CA ALA A 109 15.69 6.55 14.22
C ALA A 109 15.67 7.95 14.84
N ARG A 110 14.48 8.57 14.91
CA ARG A 110 14.28 9.95 15.38
C ARG A 110 14.51 10.13 16.88
N MET A 111 13.91 9.27 17.69
CA MET A 111 13.84 9.46 19.14
C MET A 111 14.96 8.77 19.91
N VAL A 112 15.68 7.84 19.27
CA VAL A 112 16.67 7.00 19.94
C VAL A 112 18.02 7.08 19.23
N ALA A 113 18.10 6.63 17.97
CA ALA A 113 19.38 6.47 17.28
C ALA A 113 20.09 7.81 17.03
N VAL A 114 19.38 8.81 16.49
CA VAL A 114 19.96 10.14 16.22
C VAL A 114 20.41 10.85 17.52
N PRO A 115 19.60 10.91 18.59
CA PRO A 115 20.06 11.44 19.87
C PRO A 115 21.27 10.72 20.46
N TRP A 116 21.35 9.39 20.36
CA TRP A 116 22.51 8.64 20.83
C TRP A 116 23.79 8.96 20.05
N LEU A 117 23.70 9.17 18.74
CA LEU A 117 24.83 9.63 17.92
C LEU A 117 25.28 11.05 18.32
N GLY A 118 24.37 11.89 18.78
CA GLY A 118 24.65 13.20 19.38
C GLY A 118 25.09 13.16 20.84
N GLY A 119 25.40 11.99 21.40
CA GLY A 119 25.94 11.84 22.75
C GLY A 119 24.91 11.70 23.88
N ALA A 120 23.61 11.59 23.58
CA ALA A 120 22.59 11.38 24.60
C ALA A 120 22.80 10.05 25.39
N SER A 121 22.26 10.01 26.61
CA SER A 121 22.43 8.89 27.55
C SER A 121 23.90 8.71 27.95
N ASN A 122 24.45 7.51 27.79
CA ASN A 122 25.83 7.15 28.13
C ASN A 122 26.81 7.28 26.92
N ASN A 123 26.42 7.96 25.84
CA ASN A 123 27.20 8.04 24.61
C ASN A 123 28.02 9.33 24.45
N ALA A 124 28.09 10.20 25.47
CA ALA A 124 28.79 11.48 25.39
C ALA A 124 30.25 11.34 24.92
N MET A 125 31.02 10.42 25.52
CA MET A 125 32.40 10.18 25.09
C MET A 125 32.50 9.56 23.69
N THR A 126 31.54 8.74 23.28
CA THR A 126 31.49 8.17 21.92
C THR A 126 31.31 9.27 20.88
N HIS A 127 30.44 10.24 21.17
CA HIS A 127 30.20 11.41 20.33
C HIS A 127 31.48 12.27 20.20
N GLU A 128 32.10 12.64 21.31
CA GLU A 128 33.33 13.45 21.34
C GLU A 128 34.49 12.81 20.57
N VAL A 129 34.62 11.48 20.62
CA VAL A 129 35.74 10.77 19.98
C VAL A 129 35.47 10.45 18.51
N LEU A 130 34.26 9.99 18.17
CA LEU A 130 33.96 9.49 16.82
C LEU A 130 33.28 10.54 15.93
N TRP A 131 32.41 11.37 16.48
CA TRP A 131 31.54 12.27 15.72
C TRP A 131 31.44 13.69 16.32
N PRO A 132 32.54 14.36 16.68
CA PRO A 132 32.53 15.61 17.46
C PRO A 132 31.85 16.81 16.76
N HIS A 133 31.55 16.67 15.47
CA HIS A 133 30.89 17.71 14.66
C HIS A 133 29.46 17.34 14.27
N PHE A 134 28.93 16.20 14.74
CA PHE A 134 27.58 15.77 14.42
C PHE A 134 26.55 16.46 15.30
N GLU A 135 25.57 17.12 14.69
CA GLU A 135 24.44 17.70 15.42
C GLU A 135 23.22 16.79 15.33
N ALA A 136 22.72 16.35 16.48
CA ALA A 136 21.50 15.55 16.57
C ALA A 136 20.26 16.44 16.34
N VAL A 137 19.88 16.57 15.08
CA VAL A 137 18.63 17.24 14.65
C VAL A 137 17.78 16.30 13.81
N TRP A 138 16.47 16.56 13.78
CA TRP A 138 15.55 15.88 12.89
C TRP A 138 14.70 16.90 12.10
N PRO A 139 14.53 16.72 10.78
CA PRO A 139 15.15 15.70 9.94
C PRO A 139 16.66 15.87 9.78
N LEU A 140 17.38 14.78 9.54
CA LEU A 140 18.83 14.81 9.34
C LEU A 140 19.15 15.23 7.90
N LEU A 141 19.25 16.55 7.67
CA LEU A 141 19.43 17.16 6.35
C LEU A 141 20.89 17.21 5.87
N THR A 142 21.84 17.01 6.78
CA THR A 142 23.25 16.81 6.46
C THR A 142 23.70 15.53 7.12
N THR A 143 24.13 14.56 6.31
CA THR A 143 24.62 13.27 6.81
C THR A 143 26.08 13.39 7.27
N PRO A 144 26.57 12.45 8.11
CA PRO A 144 27.96 12.47 8.58
C PRO A 144 29.02 12.38 7.47
N ASP A 145 28.66 11.86 6.29
CA ASP A 145 29.54 11.81 5.12
C ASP A 145 29.55 13.12 4.30
N GLY A 146 28.77 14.12 4.71
CA GLY A 146 28.69 15.45 4.08
C GLY A 146 27.61 15.59 3.01
N THR A 147 26.82 14.54 2.73
CA THR A 147 25.68 14.65 1.79
C THR A 147 24.61 15.59 2.37
N LYS A 148 24.14 16.54 1.56
CA LYS A 148 23.10 17.50 1.94
C LYS A 148 21.81 17.19 1.20
N THR A 149 20.69 17.38 1.89
CA THR A 149 19.34 17.18 1.36
C THR A 149 18.38 18.19 2.00
N GLU A 150 17.16 18.28 1.46
CA GLU A 150 16.10 19.14 1.98
C GLU A 150 14.90 18.30 2.44
N ALA A 151 14.16 18.84 3.41
CA ALA A 151 12.91 18.22 3.88
C ALA A 151 11.75 18.62 2.96
N MET A 152 10.96 17.63 2.53
CA MET A 152 9.74 17.89 1.76
C MET A 152 8.73 18.67 2.63
N PRO A 153 8.34 19.90 2.25
CA PRO A 153 7.45 20.71 3.06
C PRO A 153 6.00 20.19 3.02
N TRP A 154 5.33 20.15 4.18
CA TRP A 154 3.97 19.62 4.28
C TRP A 154 2.90 20.46 3.59
N ASN A 155 3.10 21.78 3.47
CA ASN A 155 2.10 22.74 2.98
C ASN A 155 1.97 22.79 1.45
N GLY A 156 2.76 22.02 0.72
CA GLY A 156 2.69 21.89 -0.74
C GLY A 156 1.82 20.71 -1.18
N LEU A 157 2.37 19.89 -2.09
CA LEU A 157 1.72 18.70 -2.63
C LEU A 157 1.24 17.69 -1.58
N PRO A 158 1.95 17.46 -0.45
CA PRO A 158 1.46 16.56 0.59
C PRO A 158 0.10 16.98 1.16
N LEU A 159 -0.13 18.28 1.37
CA LEU A 159 -1.42 18.79 1.82
C LEU A 159 -2.51 18.62 0.74
N VAL A 160 -2.18 18.88 -0.52
CA VAL A 160 -3.11 18.67 -1.65
C VAL A 160 -3.50 17.19 -1.73
N ASN A 161 -2.53 16.28 -1.67
CA ASN A 161 -2.75 14.83 -1.65
C ASN A 161 -3.61 14.38 -0.47
N THR A 162 -3.43 15.01 0.69
CA THR A 162 -4.29 14.77 1.86
C THR A 162 -5.75 15.13 1.58
N ILE A 163 -6.00 16.30 0.97
CA ILE A 163 -7.37 16.72 0.60
C ILE A 163 -7.95 15.78 -0.46
N VAL A 164 -7.16 15.37 -1.45
CA VAL A 164 -7.57 14.44 -2.51
C VAL A 164 -8.01 13.09 -1.93
N LEU A 165 -7.20 12.47 -1.08
CA LEU A 165 -7.54 11.17 -0.49
C LEU A 165 -8.76 11.26 0.44
N LEU A 166 -8.82 12.26 1.32
CA LEU A 166 -9.98 12.43 2.21
C LEU A 166 -11.27 12.67 1.42
N THR A 167 -11.20 13.45 0.34
CA THR A 167 -12.34 13.64 -0.58
C THR A 167 -12.72 12.32 -1.25
N SER A 168 -11.74 11.51 -1.65
CA SER A 168 -11.99 10.19 -2.27
C SER A 168 -12.71 9.23 -1.31
N SER A 169 -12.36 9.26 -0.02
CA SER A 169 -13.07 8.51 1.03
C SER A 169 -14.54 8.91 1.12
N VAL A 170 -14.83 10.22 1.09
CA VAL A 170 -16.21 10.73 1.14
C VAL A 170 -16.99 10.30 -0.11
N THR A 171 -16.39 10.41 -1.30
CA THR A 171 -17.05 9.96 -2.54
C THR A 171 -17.29 8.45 -2.53
N LEU A 172 -16.37 7.66 -2.00
CA LEU A 172 -16.54 6.21 -1.88
C LEU A 172 -17.64 5.84 -0.90
N HIS A 173 -17.75 6.57 0.21
CA HIS A 173 -18.85 6.41 1.16
C HIS A 173 -20.21 6.68 0.51
N PHE A 174 -20.33 7.73 -0.31
CA PHE A 174 -21.56 7.98 -1.07
C PHE A 174 -21.85 6.92 -2.13
N ALA A 175 -20.82 6.34 -2.75
CA ALA A 175 -20.97 5.19 -3.65
C ALA A 175 -21.54 3.99 -2.88
N HIS A 176 -21.05 3.72 -1.67
CA HIS A 176 -21.52 2.62 -0.83
C HIS A 176 -22.98 2.81 -0.40
N ILE A 177 -23.35 3.98 0.12
CA ILE A 177 -24.75 4.29 0.47
C ILE A 177 -25.67 4.17 -0.76
N SER A 178 -25.20 4.60 -1.93
CA SER A 178 -25.95 4.47 -3.17
C SER A 178 -26.17 3.01 -3.57
N LEU A 179 -25.20 2.14 -3.23
CA LEU A 179 -25.29 0.70 -3.48
C LEU A 179 -26.35 0.05 -2.58
N GLU A 180 -26.34 0.36 -1.28
CA GLU A 180 -27.36 -0.13 -0.34
C GLU A 180 -28.77 0.34 -0.74
N LYS A 181 -28.87 1.51 -1.38
CA LYS A 181 -30.14 2.04 -1.92
C LYS A 181 -30.48 1.54 -3.34
N GLY A 182 -29.66 0.68 -3.94
CA GLY A 182 -29.86 0.16 -5.30
C GLY A 182 -29.76 1.20 -6.42
N LYS A 183 -29.19 2.38 -6.17
CA LYS A 183 -29.11 3.50 -7.12
C LYS A 183 -27.89 3.39 -8.03
N ARG A 184 -27.94 2.51 -9.03
CA ARG A 184 -26.79 2.14 -9.88
C ARG A 184 -26.07 3.33 -10.55
N SER A 185 -26.80 4.30 -11.09
CA SER A 185 -26.20 5.49 -11.72
C SER A 185 -25.38 6.31 -10.73
N ALA A 186 -25.87 6.47 -9.51
CA ALA A 186 -25.16 7.17 -8.44
C ALA A 186 -23.91 6.38 -7.99
N ILE A 187 -23.99 5.05 -7.87
CA ILE A 187 -22.81 4.21 -7.55
C ILE A 187 -21.72 4.44 -8.61
N THR A 188 -22.06 4.37 -9.89
CA THR A 188 -21.12 4.56 -10.99
C THR A 188 -20.48 5.95 -10.96
N LEU A 189 -21.27 7.00 -10.73
CA LEU A 189 -20.74 8.36 -10.63
C LEU A 189 -19.75 8.51 -9.46
N TRP A 190 -20.17 8.16 -8.25
CA TRP A 190 -19.38 8.36 -7.03
C TRP A 190 -18.13 7.48 -6.99
N LEU A 191 -18.23 6.23 -7.41
CA LEU A 191 -17.07 5.34 -7.52
C LEU A 191 -16.10 5.82 -8.62
N GLY A 192 -16.62 6.31 -9.75
CA GLY A 192 -15.80 6.90 -10.81
C GLY A 192 -15.00 8.11 -10.31
N LEU A 193 -15.63 9.01 -9.55
CA LEU A 193 -14.95 10.14 -8.91
C LEU A 193 -13.87 9.69 -7.93
N THR A 194 -14.14 8.66 -7.12
CA THR A 194 -13.15 8.08 -6.19
C THR A 194 -11.91 7.60 -6.94
N ILE A 195 -12.10 6.86 -8.04
CA ILE A 195 -11.00 6.34 -8.86
C ILE A 195 -10.18 7.47 -9.49
N LEU A 196 -10.84 8.52 -10.01
CA LEU A 196 -10.16 9.68 -10.56
C LEU A 196 -9.30 10.41 -9.52
N LEU A 197 -9.81 10.55 -8.29
CA LEU A 197 -9.04 11.12 -7.17
C LEU A 197 -7.85 10.24 -6.79
N GLY A 198 -8.03 8.91 -6.74
CA GLY A 198 -6.94 7.96 -6.52
C GLY A 198 -5.83 8.04 -7.58
N ILE A 199 -6.20 8.14 -8.86
CA ILE A 199 -5.24 8.35 -9.96
C ILE A 199 -4.54 9.71 -9.82
N SER A 200 -5.28 10.75 -9.45
CA SER A 200 -4.74 12.10 -9.25
C SER A 200 -3.70 12.11 -8.13
N PHE A 201 -3.98 11.44 -6.99
CA PHE A 201 -3.01 11.26 -5.91
C PHE A 201 -1.72 10.60 -6.41
N LEU A 202 -1.82 9.51 -7.18
CA LEU A 202 -0.64 8.80 -7.68
C LEU A 202 0.20 9.68 -8.64
N ALA A 203 -0.46 10.49 -9.47
CA ALA A 203 0.22 11.42 -10.36
C ALA A 203 0.95 12.52 -9.58
N LEU A 204 0.30 13.10 -8.57
CA LEU A 204 0.90 14.11 -7.70
C LEU A 204 2.05 13.52 -6.87
N GLN A 205 1.93 12.29 -6.37
CA GLN A 205 3.00 11.61 -5.64
C GLN A 205 4.22 11.34 -6.54
N ALA A 206 4.00 10.99 -7.81
CA ALA A 206 5.09 10.80 -8.77
C ALA A 206 5.81 12.12 -9.09
N GLU A 207 5.08 13.22 -9.19
CA GLU A 207 5.66 14.55 -9.32
C GLU A 207 6.49 14.90 -8.08
N GLU A 208 5.95 14.67 -6.88
CA GLU A 208 6.64 14.95 -5.61
C GLU A 208 7.97 14.17 -5.54
N TYR A 209 7.99 12.92 -5.99
CA TYR A 209 9.20 12.12 -6.05
C TYR A 209 10.20 12.64 -7.08
N SER A 210 9.72 13.11 -8.23
CA SER A 210 10.57 13.74 -9.24
C SER A 210 11.23 15.01 -8.68
N HIS A 211 10.44 15.88 -8.03
CA HIS A 211 10.95 17.10 -7.39
C HIS A 211 11.95 16.78 -6.27
N ALA A 212 11.62 15.82 -5.40
CA ALA A 212 12.51 15.36 -4.33
C ALA A 212 13.88 14.91 -4.87
N TYR A 213 13.89 14.09 -5.92
CA TYR A 213 15.12 13.54 -6.50
C TYR A 213 15.93 14.58 -7.28
N HIS A 214 15.28 15.44 -8.06
CA HIS A 214 15.97 16.31 -9.01
C HIS A 214 16.31 17.69 -8.48
N GLU A 215 15.50 18.22 -7.55
CA GLU A 215 15.65 19.59 -7.06
C GLU A 215 16.12 19.64 -5.59
N MET A 216 15.67 18.70 -4.76
CA MET A 216 15.91 18.74 -3.30
C MET A 216 17.09 17.87 -2.83
N GLY A 217 17.66 17.05 -3.72
CA GLY A 217 18.65 16.03 -3.35
C GLY A 217 18.10 14.98 -2.36
N LEU A 218 16.78 14.91 -2.18
CA LEU A 218 16.10 13.95 -1.33
C LEU A 218 15.93 12.64 -2.11
N THR A 219 16.78 11.67 -1.78
CA THR A 219 16.86 10.38 -2.48
C THR A 219 16.85 9.22 -1.50
N LEU A 220 16.62 8.00 -1.99
CA LEU A 220 16.75 6.77 -1.18
C LEU A 220 18.10 6.62 -0.47
N THR A 221 19.16 7.28 -0.97
CA THR A 221 20.52 7.22 -0.43
C THR A 221 20.93 8.46 0.37
N SER A 222 20.04 9.44 0.54
CA SER A 222 20.29 10.69 1.30
C SER A 222 20.23 10.48 2.84
N GLY A 223 20.74 9.35 3.31
CA GLY A 223 20.72 8.97 4.72
C GLY A 223 19.38 8.44 5.23
N VAL A 224 19.23 8.38 6.56
CA VAL A 224 18.08 7.75 7.21
C VAL A 224 16.76 8.49 6.94
N TYR A 225 16.79 9.81 6.78
CA TYR A 225 15.59 10.60 6.47
C TYR A 225 15.04 10.22 5.08
N GLY A 226 15.84 10.35 4.02
CA GLY A 226 15.40 9.98 2.67
C GLY A 226 15.00 8.51 2.54
N ASN A 227 15.75 7.60 3.17
CA ASN A 227 15.41 6.17 3.17
C ASN A 227 14.03 5.92 3.81
N THR A 228 13.82 6.42 5.03
CA THR A 228 12.54 6.22 5.73
C THR A 228 11.39 6.93 5.03
N PHE A 229 11.61 8.13 4.48
CA PHE A 229 10.65 8.85 3.64
C PHE A 229 10.15 7.97 2.49
N PHE A 230 11.04 7.57 1.57
CA PHE A 230 10.63 6.83 0.37
C PHE A 230 10.12 5.42 0.66
N LEU A 231 10.61 4.73 1.70
CA LEU A 231 10.05 3.42 2.06
C LEU A 231 8.63 3.56 2.59
N LEU A 232 8.38 4.49 3.51
CA LEU A 232 7.05 4.72 4.09
C LEU A 232 6.05 5.20 3.03
N THR A 233 6.37 6.26 2.30
CA THR A 233 5.49 6.84 1.29
C THR A 233 5.39 5.94 0.05
N GLY A 234 6.46 5.21 -0.30
CA GLY A 234 6.52 4.32 -1.46
C GLY A 234 5.67 3.06 -1.28
N PHE A 235 5.76 2.40 -0.12
CA PHE A 235 4.86 1.29 0.18
C PHE A 235 3.41 1.76 0.26
N HIS A 236 3.14 2.94 0.80
CA HIS A 236 1.81 3.50 0.77
C HIS A 236 1.32 3.77 -0.67
N GLY A 237 2.14 4.36 -1.53
CA GLY A 237 1.81 4.55 -2.96
C GLY A 237 1.53 3.24 -3.69
N MET A 238 2.24 2.16 -3.36
CA MET A 238 1.92 0.80 -3.84
C MET A 238 0.52 0.36 -3.40
N HIS A 239 0.15 0.59 -2.13
CA HIS A 239 -1.18 0.26 -1.61
C HIS A 239 -2.29 1.11 -2.25
N VAL A 240 -2.07 2.40 -2.48
CA VAL A 240 -3.01 3.26 -3.21
C VAL A 240 -3.20 2.74 -4.65
N THR A 241 -2.11 2.30 -5.29
CA THR A 241 -2.16 1.70 -6.64
C THR A 241 -3.00 0.42 -6.65
N LEU A 242 -2.75 -0.51 -5.72
CA LEU A 242 -3.51 -1.75 -5.59
C LEU A 242 -4.98 -1.49 -5.24
N GLY A 243 -5.24 -0.53 -4.35
CA GLY A 243 -6.58 -0.07 -4.00
C GLY A 243 -7.31 0.50 -5.21
N THR A 244 -6.64 1.30 -6.03
CA THR A 244 -7.23 1.92 -7.23
C THR A 244 -7.57 0.85 -8.27
N ILE A 245 -6.69 -0.14 -8.48
CA ILE A 245 -6.96 -1.29 -9.33
C ILE A 245 -8.16 -2.09 -8.80
N PHE A 246 -8.24 -2.31 -7.48
CA PHE A 246 -9.36 -3.01 -6.87
C PHE A 246 -10.67 -2.24 -7.09
N LEU A 247 -10.70 -0.93 -6.84
CA LEU A 247 -11.87 -0.08 -7.10
C LEU A 247 -12.25 -0.08 -8.59
N LEU A 248 -11.28 -0.10 -9.51
CA LEU A 248 -11.53 -0.19 -10.94
C LEU A 248 -12.19 -1.52 -11.33
N VAL A 249 -11.74 -2.64 -10.75
CA VAL A 249 -12.41 -3.94 -10.91
C VAL A 249 -13.85 -3.90 -10.38
N LEU A 250 -14.07 -3.27 -9.21
CA LEU A 250 -15.41 -3.08 -8.67
C LEU A 250 -16.28 -2.21 -9.58
N PHE A 251 -15.72 -1.16 -10.18
CA PHE A 251 -16.42 -0.28 -11.11
C PHE A 251 -16.95 -1.06 -12.31
N PHE A 252 -16.11 -1.88 -12.95
CA PHE A 252 -16.58 -2.73 -14.05
C PHE A 252 -17.61 -3.79 -13.61
N ARG A 253 -17.53 -4.29 -12.37
CA ARG A 253 -18.54 -5.19 -11.81
C ARG A 253 -19.86 -4.49 -11.53
N VAL A 254 -19.86 -3.23 -11.09
CA VAL A 254 -21.05 -2.38 -10.96
C VAL A 254 -21.67 -2.16 -12.34
N LEU A 255 -20.85 -1.85 -13.36
CA LEU A 255 -21.31 -1.68 -14.74
C LEU A 255 -21.91 -2.95 -15.34
N LYS A 256 -21.51 -4.14 -14.87
CA LYS A 256 -22.11 -5.43 -15.26
C LYS A 256 -23.27 -5.88 -14.37
N GLY A 257 -23.57 -5.17 -13.29
CA GLY A 257 -24.69 -5.49 -12.40
C GLY A 257 -24.43 -6.68 -11.49
N HIS A 258 -23.17 -6.93 -11.12
CA HIS A 258 -22.79 -8.06 -10.27
C HIS A 258 -23.10 -7.86 -8.78
N PHE A 259 -23.72 -6.75 -8.39
CA PHE A 259 -23.98 -6.38 -7.00
C PHE A 259 -25.47 -6.09 -6.79
N SER A 260 -25.96 -6.48 -5.62
CA SER A 260 -27.28 -6.08 -5.10
C SER A 260 -27.15 -5.35 -3.76
N ALA A 261 -28.23 -4.73 -3.33
CA ALA A 261 -28.31 -4.05 -2.03
C ALA A 261 -27.95 -4.97 -0.85
N ASP A 262 -28.20 -6.27 -0.96
CA ASP A 262 -27.89 -7.24 0.11
C ASP A 262 -26.59 -8.03 -0.13
N LYS A 263 -26.13 -8.15 -1.39
CA LYS A 263 -24.98 -8.98 -1.78
C LYS A 263 -23.93 -8.15 -2.49
N HIS A 264 -23.01 -7.60 -1.71
CA HIS A 264 -21.96 -6.71 -2.20
C HIS A 264 -20.69 -6.74 -1.36
N PHE A 265 -20.38 -7.86 -0.70
CA PHE A 265 -19.18 -8.00 0.14
C PHE A 265 -17.89 -7.51 -0.54
N ALA A 266 -17.67 -7.85 -1.81
CA ALA A 266 -16.47 -7.41 -2.51
C ALA A 266 -16.36 -5.88 -2.63
N PHE A 267 -17.49 -5.17 -2.76
CA PHE A 267 -17.51 -3.71 -2.74
C PHE A 267 -17.14 -3.19 -1.34
N GLN A 268 -17.73 -3.79 -0.30
CA GLN A 268 -17.44 -3.44 1.08
C GLN A 268 -15.99 -3.70 1.46
N ALA A 269 -15.41 -4.82 1.02
CA ALA A 269 -13.99 -5.13 1.19
C ALA A 269 -13.10 -4.09 0.51
N GLY A 270 -13.43 -3.68 -0.73
CA GLY A 270 -12.72 -2.60 -1.42
C GLY A 270 -12.82 -1.26 -0.68
N SER A 271 -13.99 -0.95 -0.13
CA SER A 271 -14.19 0.25 0.70
C SER A 271 -13.38 0.20 2.00
N TRP A 272 -13.36 -0.93 2.70
CA TRP A 272 -12.53 -1.10 3.90
C TRP A 272 -11.04 -0.94 3.59
N TYR A 273 -10.57 -1.52 2.49
CA TYR A 273 -9.18 -1.37 2.06
C TYR A 273 -8.84 0.09 1.73
N TRP A 274 -9.72 0.79 0.99
CA TRP A 274 -9.49 2.18 0.63
C TRP A 274 -9.43 3.11 1.85
N HIS A 275 -10.35 2.94 2.82
CA HIS A 275 -10.29 3.70 4.07
C HIS A 275 -9.04 3.37 4.90
N PHE A 276 -8.58 2.12 4.89
CA PHE A 276 -7.30 1.75 5.51
C PHE A 276 -6.14 2.54 4.89
N VAL A 277 -6.08 2.59 3.55
CA VAL A 277 -5.06 3.35 2.83
C VAL A 277 -5.09 4.82 3.24
N ASP A 278 -6.26 5.44 3.28
CA ASP A 278 -6.41 6.86 3.69
C ASP A 278 -5.95 7.11 5.15
N VAL A 279 -6.24 6.20 6.08
CA VAL A 279 -5.77 6.32 7.46
C VAL A 279 -4.24 6.22 7.55
N VAL A 280 -3.62 5.32 6.78
CA VAL A 280 -2.15 5.25 6.70
C VAL A 280 -1.58 6.56 6.15
N TRP A 281 -2.21 7.16 5.14
CA TRP A 281 -1.78 8.46 4.62
C TRP A 281 -1.81 9.56 5.68
N LEU A 282 -2.87 9.62 6.51
CA LEU A 282 -2.93 10.61 7.59
C LEU A 282 -1.78 10.44 8.60
N CYS A 283 -1.43 9.20 8.94
CA CYS A 283 -0.25 8.91 9.75
C CYS A 283 1.04 9.37 9.05
N LEU A 284 1.19 9.14 7.75
CA LEU A 284 2.34 9.61 6.98
C LEU A 284 2.41 11.14 6.97
N PHE A 285 1.31 11.81 6.67
CA PHE A 285 1.23 13.27 6.65
C PHE A 285 1.71 13.86 7.99
N ILE A 286 1.22 13.33 9.11
CA ILE A 286 1.62 13.81 10.43
C ILE A 286 3.08 13.45 10.76
N PHE A 287 3.46 12.18 10.68
CA PHE A 287 4.74 11.71 11.22
C PHE A 287 5.92 11.89 10.27
N VAL A 288 5.70 11.99 8.96
CA VAL A 288 6.77 12.11 7.96
C VAL A 288 6.91 13.54 7.46
N TYR A 289 5.80 14.24 7.20
CA TYR A 289 5.82 15.56 6.59
C TYR A 289 5.75 16.71 7.61
N VAL A 290 4.96 16.56 8.69
CA VAL A 290 4.75 17.64 9.68
C VAL A 290 5.75 17.58 10.83
N LEU A 291 5.94 16.39 11.43
CA LEU A 291 6.83 16.15 12.58
C LEU A 291 8.19 15.64 12.13
#